data_AF-V7ICA6-F1
#
_entry.id   AF-V7ICA6-F1
#
_cell.length_a   1.000
_cell.length_b   1.000
_cell.length_c   1.000
_cell.angle_alpha   90.00
_cell.angle_beta   90.00
_cell.angle_gamma   90.00
#
_symmetry.space_group_name_H-M   'P 1'
#
loop_
_entity.id
_entity.type
_entity.pdbx_description
1 polymer ?
#
loop_
_entity_poly.entity_id
_entity_poly.type
_entity_poly.pdbx_seq_one_letter_code
_entity_poly.pdbx_strand_id
1 'polypeptide(L)'
;MNSSCSCCNVAYEFCELIECLIQDIQHLETETVKARYKLSQHLTPPHDENVRNEILSDLASSYYEYPAYGIYLALMHSNENPMESDEYVKHLLNTAKGRTVSSQY
;
A
#
# COMPACT_ATOMS: atom_id res chain seq x y z
N MET A 1 -8.10 -39.52 2.17
CA MET A 1 -9.37 -39.03 1.61
C MET A 1 -9.24 -37.51 1.50
N ASN A 2 -8.89 -37.01 0.31
CA ASN A 2 -8.77 -35.58 0.02
C ASN A 2 -10.17 -35.01 -0.11
N SER A 3 -10.63 -34.30 0.92
CA SER A 3 -11.78 -33.42 0.82
C SER A 3 -11.26 -32.05 0.40
N SER A 4 -11.02 -31.84 -0.90
CA SER A 4 -10.82 -30.50 -1.45
C SER A 4 -12.15 -29.76 -1.34
N CYS A 5 -12.31 -29.01 -0.26
CA CYS A 5 -13.50 -28.20 0.00
C CYS A 5 -13.60 -27.12 -1.08
N SER A 6 -14.63 -27.17 -1.94
CA SER A 6 -14.88 -26.16 -2.98
C SER A 6 -14.93 -24.74 -2.42
N CYS A 7 -15.34 -24.57 -1.16
CA CYS A 7 -15.37 -23.27 -0.48
C CYS A 7 -13.97 -22.74 -0.15
N CYS A 8 -12.99 -23.62 0.08
CA CYS A 8 -11.60 -23.22 0.35
C CYS A 8 -10.94 -22.65 -0.91
N ASN A 9 -11.26 -23.18 -2.10
CA ASN A 9 -10.73 -22.66 -3.36
C ASN A 9 -11.25 -21.25 -3.66
N VAL A 10 -12.56 -21.02 -3.46
CA VAL A 10 -13.16 -19.68 -3.67
C VAL A 10 -12.59 -18.66 -2.69
N ALA A 11 -12.41 -19.02 -1.42
CA ALA A 11 -11.80 -18.13 -0.44
C ALA A 11 -10.36 -17.76 -0.81
N TYR A 12 -9.60 -18.69 -1.37
CA TYR A 12 -8.24 -18.44 -1.83
C TYR A 12 -8.21 -17.50 -3.06
N GLU A 13 -9.08 -17.72 -4.05
CA GLU A 13 -9.20 -16.83 -5.22
C GLU A 13 -9.53 -15.38 -4.82
N PHE A 14 -10.41 -15.19 -3.81
CA PHE A 14 -10.66 -13.86 -3.26
C PHE A 14 -9.47 -13.27 -2.52
N CYS A 15 -8.68 -14.09 -1.82
CA CYS A 15 -7.46 -13.63 -1.17
C CYS A 15 -6.41 -13.20 -2.20
N GLU A 16 -6.26 -13.93 -3.31
CA GLU A 16 -5.38 -13.53 -4.43
C GLU A 16 -5.84 -12.21 -5.06
N LEU A 17 -7.15 -12.02 -5.24
CA LEU A 17 -7.67 -10.75 -5.72
C LEU A 17 -7.37 -9.59 -4.74
N ILE A 18 -7.57 -9.80 -3.43
CA ILE A 18 -7.26 -8.79 -2.41
C ILE A 18 -5.75 -8.45 -2.40
N GLU A 19 -4.88 -9.45 -2.58
CA GLU A 19 -3.44 -9.26 -2.72
C GLU A 19 -3.11 -8.35 -3.92
N CYS A 20 -3.69 -8.61 -5.10
CA CYS A 20 -3.51 -7.76 -6.28
C CYS A 20 -4.00 -6.32 -6.01
N LEU A 21 -5.15 -6.15 -5.36
CA LEU A 21 -5.68 -4.83 -5.02
C LEU A 21 -4.78 -4.06 -4.05
N ILE A 22 -4.18 -4.74 -3.07
CA ILE A 22 -3.19 -4.13 -2.17
C ILE A 22 -1.98 -3.66 -2.96
N GLN A 23 -1.44 -4.49 -3.85
CA GLN A 23 -0.28 -4.13 -4.67
C GLN A 23 -0.57 -2.91 -5.56
N ASP A 24 -1.78 -2.85 -6.15
CA ASP A 24 -2.24 -1.68 -6.92
C ASP A 24 -2.34 -0.42 -6.05
N ILE A 25 -2.88 -0.52 -4.83
CA ILE A 25 -2.94 0.60 -3.89
C ILE A 25 -1.54 1.06 -3.51
N GLN A 26 -0.63 0.14 -3.16
CA GLN A 26 0.76 0.47 -2.83
C GLN A 26 1.47 1.19 -3.97
N HIS A 27 1.22 0.74 -5.20
CA HIS A 27 1.73 1.40 -6.40
C HIS A 27 1.17 2.83 -6.55
N LEU A 28 -0.15 3.00 -6.44
CA LEU A 28 -0.81 4.29 -6.59
C LEU A 28 -0.40 5.30 -5.51
N GLU A 29 -0.26 4.87 -4.25
CA GLU A 29 0.27 5.70 -3.18
C GLU A 29 1.70 6.13 -3.47
N THR A 30 2.54 5.20 -3.93
CA THR A 30 3.92 5.49 -4.32
C THR A 30 3.98 6.54 -5.43
N GLU A 31 3.19 6.39 -6.49
CA GLU A 31 3.13 7.37 -7.58
C GLU A 31 2.58 8.73 -7.12
N THR A 32 1.60 8.72 -6.21
CA THR A 32 1.06 9.94 -5.60
C THR A 32 2.13 10.69 -4.81
N VAL A 33 2.89 10.00 -3.96
CA VAL A 33 3.99 10.58 -3.19
C VAL A 33 5.09 11.09 -4.11
N LYS A 34 5.45 10.35 -5.17
CA LYS A 34 6.41 10.82 -6.19
C LYS A 34 5.93 12.09 -6.88
N ALA A 35 4.66 12.15 -7.26
CA ALA A 35 4.07 13.30 -7.94
C ALA A 35 4.10 14.53 -7.03
N ARG A 36 3.70 14.39 -5.76
CA ARG A 36 3.76 15.46 -4.75
C ARG A 36 5.20 15.93 -4.50
N TYR A 37 6.15 15.00 -4.40
CA TYR A 37 7.57 15.35 -4.29
C TYR A 37 8.04 16.19 -5.49
N LYS A 38 7.81 15.72 -6.72
CA LYS A 38 8.20 16.42 -7.95
C LYS A 38 7.53 17.80 -8.05
N LEU A 39 6.24 17.89 -7.72
CA LEU A 39 5.51 19.15 -7.69
C LEU A 39 6.16 20.15 -6.72
N SER A 40 6.55 19.71 -5.52
CA SER A 40 7.22 20.58 -4.54
C SER A 40 8.52 21.20 -5.05
N GLN A 41 9.22 20.52 -5.97
CA GLN A 41 10.45 21.03 -6.58
C GLN A 41 10.22 22.20 -7.56
N HIS A 42 8.98 22.35 -8.04
CA HIS A 42 8.59 23.39 -9.00
C HIS A 42 7.82 24.55 -8.38
N LEU A 43 7.53 24.48 -7.07
CA LEU A 43 6.80 25.51 -6.34
C LEU A 43 7.77 26.47 -5.62
N THR A 44 7.32 27.70 -5.40
CA THR A 44 8.02 28.68 -4.56
C THR A 44 7.45 28.68 -3.15
N PRO A 45 8.21 29.14 -2.14
CA PRO A 45 7.70 29.33 -0.79
C PRO A 45 6.45 30.21 -0.75
N PRO A 46 5.46 29.90 0.11
CA PRO A 46 5.42 28.77 1.06
C PRO A 46 4.82 27.47 0.47
N HIS A 47 4.51 27.43 -0.83
CA HIS A 47 3.71 26.36 -1.42
C HIS A 47 4.51 25.05 -1.55
N ASP A 48 5.83 25.13 -1.73
CA ASP A 48 6.73 23.97 -1.67
C ASP A 48 6.73 23.32 -0.27
N GLU A 49 6.79 24.12 0.80
CA GLU A 49 6.74 23.65 2.18
C GLU A 49 5.40 23.00 2.51
N ASN A 50 4.27 23.61 2.12
CA ASN A 50 2.94 23.03 2.33
C ASN A 50 2.83 21.65 1.69
N VAL A 51 3.25 21.51 0.42
CA VAL A 51 3.20 20.22 -0.29
C VAL A 51 4.15 19.19 0.34
N ARG A 52 5.32 19.61 0.83
CA ARG A 52 6.25 18.70 1.54
C ARG A 52 5.69 18.24 2.89
N ASN A 53 4.98 19.10 3.61
CA ASN A 53 4.36 18.76 4.90
C ASN A 53 3.19 17.79 4.73
N GLU A 54 2.45 17.88 3.63
CA GLU A 54 1.28 17.03 3.33
C GLU A 54 1.60 15.86 2.39
N ILE A 55 2.89 15.59 2.14
CA ILE A 55 3.31 14.66 1.10
C ILE A 55 2.78 13.23 1.29
N LEU A 56 2.64 12.80 2.54
CA LEU A 56 2.10 11.50 2.95
C LEU A 56 0.65 11.58 3.44
N SER A 57 0.00 12.74 3.35
CA SER A 57 -1.39 12.91 3.80
C SER A 57 -2.36 12.25 2.84
N ASP A 58 -3.50 11.82 3.35
CA ASP A 58 -4.63 11.27 2.56
C ASP A 58 -4.23 10.10 1.64
N LEU A 59 -3.29 9.27 2.09
CA LEU A 59 -3.09 7.93 1.53
C LEU A 59 -4.22 6.99 1.99
N ALA A 60 -4.32 5.79 1.42
CA ALA A 60 -5.40 4.87 1.70
C ALA A 60 -5.46 4.53 3.20
N SER A 61 -6.69 4.36 3.69
CA SER A 61 -6.93 3.92 5.05
C SER A 61 -6.70 2.42 5.20
N SER A 62 -6.61 1.96 6.44
CA SER A 62 -6.65 0.52 6.72
C SER A 62 -8.07 -0.04 6.52
N TYR A 63 -8.15 -1.34 6.29
CA TYR A 63 -9.42 -2.06 6.05
C TYR A 63 -9.77 -2.98 7.23
N TYR A 64 -9.27 -2.69 8.44
CA TYR A 64 -9.43 -3.56 9.61
C TYR A 64 -10.89 -3.73 10.06
N GLU A 65 -11.76 -2.79 9.74
CA GLU A 65 -13.19 -2.88 10.04
C GLU A 65 -13.94 -3.93 9.20
N TYR A 66 -13.34 -4.40 8.10
CA TYR A 66 -13.93 -5.40 7.22
C TYR A 66 -13.50 -6.81 7.64
N PRO A 67 -14.42 -7.69 8.08
CA PRO A 67 -14.07 -9.05 8.50
C PRO A 67 -13.36 -9.88 7.41
N ALA A 68 -13.70 -9.63 6.14
CA ALA A 68 -13.05 -10.27 5.00
C ALA A 68 -11.55 -9.93 4.93
N TYR A 69 -11.17 -8.71 5.29
CA TYR A 69 -9.77 -8.31 5.36
C TYR A 69 -9.04 -9.05 6.48
N GLY A 70 -9.66 -9.20 7.65
CA GLY A 70 -9.10 -9.99 8.75
C GLY A 70 -8.86 -11.45 8.38
N ILE A 71 -9.77 -12.07 7.63
CA ILE A 71 -9.60 -13.44 7.10
C ILE A 71 -8.43 -13.49 6.13
N TYR A 72 -8.33 -12.53 5.21
CA TYR A 72 -7.22 -12.41 4.27
C TYR A 72 -5.87 -12.31 5.01
N LEU A 73 -5.75 -11.42 6.01
CA LEU A 73 -4.52 -11.26 6.78
C LEU A 73 -4.12 -12.55 7.51
N ALA A 74 -5.09 -13.25 8.11
CA ALA A 74 -4.84 -14.51 8.81
C ALA A 74 -4.37 -15.63 7.86
N LEU A 75 -4.92 -15.68 6.65
CA LEU A 75 -4.61 -16.73 5.66
C LEU A 75 -3.31 -16.46 4.90
N MET A 76 -3.03 -15.20 4.55
CA MET A 76 -1.95 -14.85 3.62
C MET A 76 -0.73 -14.25 4.31
N HIS A 77 -0.92 -13.53 5.42
CA HIS A 77 0.10 -12.66 6.00
C HIS A 77 0.35 -12.87 7.50
N SER A 78 -0.05 -14.01 8.07
CA SER A 78 0.13 -14.28 9.52
C SER A 78 -0.46 -13.19 10.44
N ASN A 79 -1.53 -12.53 10.00
CA ASN A 79 -2.16 -11.35 10.62
C ASN A 79 -1.36 -10.04 10.54
N GLU A 80 -0.28 -9.98 9.76
CA GLU A 80 0.46 -8.75 9.49
C GLU A 80 -0.15 -8.00 8.30
N ASN A 81 -0.36 -6.70 8.43
CA ASN A 81 -0.93 -5.90 7.35
C ASN A 81 0.15 -5.45 6.37
N PRO A 82 0.12 -5.88 5.10
CA PRO A 82 1.14 -5.49 4.12
C PRO A 82 1.19 -3.98 3.86
N MET A 83 0.06 -3.27 4.02
CA MET A 83 -0.04 -1.82 3.92
C MET A 83 0.63 -1.07 5.10
N GLU A 84 0.98 -1.79 6.17
CA GLU A 84 1.65 -1.24 7.36
C GLU A 84 3.02 -1.92 7.60
N SER A 85 3.49 -2.72 6.64
CA SER A 85 4.78 -3.39 6.75
C SER A 85 5.92 -2.36 6.83
N ASP A 86 6.93 -2.66 7.65
CA ASP A 86 8.11 -1.79 7.80
C ASP A 86 8.80 -1.52 6.46
N GLU A 87 8.82 -2.50 5.57
CA GLU A 87 9.36 -2.37 4.21
C GLU A 87 8.58 -1.33 3.39
N TYR A 88 7.25 -1.45 3.35
CA TYR A 88 6.40 -0.54 2.60
C TYR A 88 6.43 0.88 3.18
N VAL A 89 6.34 1.02 4.49
CA VAL A 89 6.43 2.33 5.17
C VAL A 89 7.78 3.00 4.88
N LYS A 90 8.87 2.24 4.97
CA LYS A 90 10.21 2.74 4.64
C LYS A 90 10.32 3.12 3.16
N HIS A 91 9.68 2.37 2.26
CA HIS A 91 9.60 2.70 0.84
C HIS A 91 8.95 4.07 0.64
N LEU A 92 7.75 4.30 1.18
CA LEU A 92 7.05 5.59 1.08
C LEU A 92 7.86 6.75 1.66
N LEU A 93 8.49 6.55 2.84
CA LEU A 93 9.34 7.57 3.47
C LEU A 93 10.55 7.95 2.61
N ASN A 94 11.14 6.99 1.91
CA ASN A 94 12.24 7.25 0.99
C ASN A 94 11.76 7.96 -0.27
N THR A 95 10.61 7.53 -0.81
CA THR A 95 9.96 8.16 -1.96
C THR A 95 9.61 9.63 -1.68
N ALA A 96 9.06 9.93 -0.50
CA ALA A 96 8.78 11.30 -0.05
C ALA A 96 10.04 12.19 0.06
N LYS A 97 11.22 11.57 0.21
CA LYS A 97 12.52 12.27 0.24
C LYS A 97 13.20 12.33 -1.13
N GLY A 98 12.55 11.85 -2.19
CA GLY A 98 13.13 11.74 -3.53
C GLY A 98 14.18 10.64 -3.67
N ARG A 99 14.24 9.69 -2.73
CA ARG A 99 15.21 8.58 -2.69
C ARG A 99 14.58 7.29 -3.18
N THR A 100 14.00 7.29 -4.37
CA THR A 100 13.44 6.06 -4.93
C THR A 100 14.54 5.07 -5.29
N VAL A 101 14.53 3.91 -4.65
CA VAL A 101 15.15 2.70 -5.19
C VAL A 101 14.09 2.10 -6.12
N SER A 102 14.41 1.93 -7.40
CA SER A 102 13.51 1.27 -8.34
C SER A 102 13.25 -0.15 -7.84
N SER A 103 12.04 -0.43 -7.33
CA SER A 103 11.60 -1.80 -7.13
C SER A 103 11.33 -2.37 -8.51
N GLN A 104 12.07 -3.40 -8.88
CA GLN A 104 11.80 -4.16 -10.09
C GLN A 104 10.52 -4.96 -9.84
N TYR A 105 9.45 -4.57 -10.55
CA TYR A 105 8.33 -5.47 -10.80
C TYR A 105 8.83 -6.69 -11.58
#